data_AF-A0A9D2X9E3-F1
#
_entry.id   AF-A0A9D2X9E3-F1
#
_cell.length_a   1.000
_cell.length_b   1.000
_cell.length_c   1.000
_cell.angle_alpha   90.00
_cell.angle_beta   90.00
_cell.angle_gamma   90.00
#
_symmetry.space_group_name_H-M   'P 1'
#
loop_
_entity.id
_entity.type
_entity.pdbx_description
1 polymer ?
#
loop_
_entity_poly.entity_id
_entity_poly.type
_entity_poly.pdbx_seq_one_letter_code
_entity_poly.pdbx_strand_id
1 'polypeptide(L)'
;MPLDKIPDTEQYMPSHKSTILHVKGKPVACIIDNVPDAKSRFHEISKNDALQASLIGFLNKHDDLGLLMGFKLKIKTDNDFFEYTVYPTEEFIDTVIFDESIFIINDKLENLFSLRKIITDQFIKTKTEFDKFQKLIPKNPENS
;
A
#
# COMPACT_ATOMS: atom_id res chain seq x y z
N MET A 1 -2.38 -10.24 17.81
CA MET A 1 -2.66 -9.14 18.78
C MET A 1 -4.18 -9.04 18.94
N PRO A 2 -4.72 -8.60 20.09
CA PRO A 2 -6.15 -8.32 20.21
C PRO A 2 -6.52 -7.25 19.15
N LEU A 3 -7.73 -7.32 18.60
CA LEU A 3 -8.31 -6.25 17.79
C LEU A 3 -8.64 -5.07 18.71
N ASP A 4 -7.61 -4.48 19.32
CA ASP A 4 -7.76 -3.28 20.12
C ASP A 4 -8.22 -2.16 19.20
N LYS A 5 -9.30 -1.48 19.60
CA LYS A 5 -9.85 -0.31 18.90
C LYS A 5 -8.70 0.61 18.51
N ILE A 6 -8.55 0.87 17.22
CA ILE A 6 -7.50 1.72 16.66
C ILE A 6 -7.55 3.06 17.41
N PRO A 7 -6.52 3.41 18.20
CA PRO A 7 -6.59 4.56 19.10
C PRO A 7 -6.55 5.91 18.37
N ASP A 8 -6.28 5.92 17.07
CA ASP A 8 -6.18 7.14 16.26
C ASP A 8 -6.64 6.89 14.81
N THR A 9 -7.94 7.05 14.55
CA THR A 9 -8.56 6.75 13.25
C THR A 9 -8.04 7.64 12.12
N GLU A 10 -7.57 8.86 12.43
CA GLU A 10 -7.01 9.79 11.45
C GLU A 10 -5.74 9.26 10.81
N GLN A 11 -4.89 8.56 11.59
CA GLN A 11 -3.62 8.03 11.09
C GLN A 11 -3.77 6.95 10.03
N TYR A 12 -4.96 6.32 9.93
CA TYR A 12 -5.24 5.23 9.01
C TYR A 12 -6.26 5.61 7.93
N MET A 13 -6.58 6.91 7.81
CA MET A 13 -7.35 7.41 6.69
C MET A 13 -6.56 7.24 5.38
N PRO A 14 -7.20 6.77 4.30
CA PRO A 14 -6.52 6.64 3.02
C PRO A 14 -6.06 8.01 2.54
N SER A 15 -4.75 8.16 2.31
CA SER A 15 -4.20 9.37 1.70
C SER A 15 -4.13 9.24 0.18
N HIS A 16 -3.98 8.01 -0.34
CA HIS A 16 -3.79 7.76 -1.77
C HIS A 16 -4.59 6.54 -2.23
N LYS A 17 -4.85 6.50 -3.54
CA LYS A 17 -5.45 5.34 -4.20
C LYS A 17 -4.36 4.44 -4.77
N SER A 18 -4.68 3.16 -4.93
CA SER A 18 -3.85 2.19 -5.63
C SER A 18 -4.57 1.58 -6.83
N THR A 19 -3.79 1.09 -7.79
CA THR A 19 -4.29 0.37 -8.96
C THR A 19 -3.26 -0.66 -9.43
N ILE A 20 -3.68 -1.53 -10.34
CA ILE A 20 -2.82 -2.47 -11.04
C ILE A 20 -2.78 -2.07 -12.52
N LEU A 21 -1.58 -1.83 -13.03
CA LEU A 21 -1.35 -1.66 -14.46
C LEU A 21 -0.81 -2.94 -15.07
N HIS A 22 -1.23 -3.25 -16.30
CA HIS A 22 -0.75 -4.43 -17.02
C HIS A 22 0.29 -3.99 -18.08
N VAL A 23 1.56 -4.08 -17.73
CA VAL A 23 2.66 -3.69 -18.62
C VAL A 23 3.21 -4.94 -19.31
N LYS A 24 3.01 -5.03 -20.63
CA LYS A 24 3.42 -6.20 -21.44
C LYS A 24 2.87 -7.53 -20.89
N GLY A 25 1.62 -7.50 -20.41
CA GLY A 25 0.94 -8.67 -19.85
C GLY A 25 1.38 -9.05 -18.43
N LYS A 26 2.21 -8.24 -17.76
CA LYS A 26 2.56 -8.43 -16.34
C LYS A 26 1.83 -7.40 -15.47
N PRO A 27 1.18 -7.81 -14.37
CA PRO A 27 0.60 -6.87 -13.43
C PRO A 27 1.71 -6.07 -12.74
N VAL A 28 1.43 -4.80 -12.45
CA VAL A 28 2.36 -3.87 -11.80
C VAL A 28 1.57 -3.08 -10.77
N ALA A 29 2.00 -3.15 -9.51
CA ALA A 29 1.38 -2.44 -8.40
C ALA A 29 1.71 -0.94 -8.43
N CYS A 30 0.67 -0.11 -8.50
CA CYS A 30 0.81 1.34 -8.60
C CYS A 30 0.06 2.09 -7.49
N ILE A 31 0.68 3.11 -6.90
CA ILE A 31 0.05 4.13 -6.06
C ILE A 31 -0.09 5.40 -6.89
N ILE A 32 -1.28 6.02 -6.85
CA ILE A 32 -1.58 7.24 -7.59
C ILE A 32 -1.31 8.45 -6.69
N ASP A 33 -0.29 9.23 -7.03
CA ASP A 33 0.12 10.48 -6.38
C ASP A 33 -0.13 11.67 -7.30
N ASN A 34 -1.09 12.51 -6.91
CA ASN A 34 -1.50 13.71 -7.64
C ASN A 34 -1.12 14.99 -6.90
N VAL A 35 -0.25 14.90 -5.88
CA VAL A 35 0.27 16.11 -5.24
C VAL A 35 1.03 16.90 -6.32
N PRO A 36 0.68 18.18 -6.59
CA PRO A 36 1.25 18.94 -7.71
C PRO A 36 2.78 18.92 -7.76
N ASP A 37 3.42 18.91 -6.59
CA ASP A 37 4.87 18.94 -6.45
C ASP A 37 5.52 17.55 -6.32
N ALA A 38 4.75 16.45 -6.30
CA ALA A 38 5.31 15.10 -6.14
C ALA A 38 6.36 14.78 -7.22
N LYS A 39 6.07 15.13 -8.48
CA LYS A 39 7.01 14.94 -9.59
C LYS A 39 8.33 15.67 -9.35
N SER A 40 8.27 16.91 -8.89
CA SER A 40 9.47 17.71 -8.56
C SER A 40 10.25 17.08 -7.41
N ARG A 41 9.57 16.70 -6.33
CA ARG A 41 10.18 16.07 -5.15
C ARG A 41 10.86 14.73 -5.48
N PHE A 42 10.24 13.89 -6.31
CA PHE A 42 10.86 12.64 -6.76
C PHE A 42 12.05 12.85 -7.71
N HIS A 43 12.05 13.93 -8.51
CA HIS A 43 13.19 14.28 -9.36
C HIS A 43 14.39 14.81 -8.58
N GLU A 44 14.17 15.38 -7.40
CA GLU A 44 15.22 15.84 -6.50
C GLU A 44 15.95 14.70 -5.79
N ILE A 45 15.36 13.50 -5.74
CA ILE A 45 16.01 12.31 -5.18
C ILE A 45 17.21 11.95 -6.05
N SER A 46 18.41 12.21 -5.54
CA SER A 46 19.65 11.95 -6.26
C SER A 46 20.00 10.46 -6.18
N LYS A 47 20.79 9.96 -7.15
CA LYS A 47 21.30 8.58 -7.12
C LYS A 47 22.21 8.29 -5.91
N ASN A 48 22.73 9.33 -5.27
CA ASN A 48 23.60 9.21 -4.10
C ASN A 48 22.83 9.28 -2.78
N ASP A 49 21.52 9.56 -2.83
CA ASP A 49 20.73 9.73 -1.62
C ASP A 49 20.54 8.38 -0.92
N ALA A 50 20.65 8.38 0.40
CA ALA A 50 20.35 7.21 1.20
C ALA A 50 18.82 6.96 1.20
N LEU A 51 18.36 6.10 0.29
CA LEU A 51 16.95 5.74 0.20
C LEU A 51 16.61 4.63 1.18
N GLN A 52 15.66 4.91 2.07
CA GLN A 52 15.05 3.92 2.96
C GLN A 52 13.55 3.86 2.67
N ALA A 53 13.07 2.67 2.34
CA ALA A 53 11.65 2.41 2.14
C ALA A 53 11.15 1.36 3.13
N SER A 54 9.95 1.57 3.66
CA SER A 54 9.28 0.59 4.54
C SER A 54 7.83 0.42 4.14
N LEU A 55 7.39 -0.82 4.06
CA LEU A 55 6.01 -1.22 3.77
C LEU A 55 5.44 -1.94 4.98
N ILE A 56 4.50 -1.30 5.67
CA ILE A 56 3.93 -1.81 6.92
C ILE A 56 2.44 -2.05 6.69
N GLY A 57 2.03 -3.31 6.68
CA GLY A 57 0.63 -3.69 6.63
C GLY A 57 -0.08 -3.46 7.97
N PHE A 58 -1.37 -3.16 7.92
CA PHE A 58 -2.24 -3.10 9.09
C PHE A 58 -3.62 -3.65 8.73
N LEU A 59 -4.37 -4.08 9.75
CA LEU A 59 -5.75 -4.49 9.61
C LEU A 59 -6.64 -3.41 10.20
N ASN A 60 -7.75 -3.12 9.54
CA ASN A 60 -8.78 -2.21 10.01
C ASN A 60 -10.13 -2.92 9.97
N LYS A 61 -11.05 -2.51 10.84
CA LYS A 61 -12.44 -2.98 10.80
C LYS A 61 -13.31 -1.76 10.54
N HIS A 62 -13.98 -1.77 9.40
CA HIS A 62 -15.00 -0.79 9.06
C HIS A 62 -16.37 -1.37 9.43
N ASP A 63 -17.26 -0.55 9.97
CA ASP A 63 -18.58 -1.00 10.41
C ASP A 63 -19.39 -1.57 9.23
N ASP A 64 -19.36 -0.91 8.07
CA ASP A 64 -20.05 -1.38 6.86
C ASP A 64 -19.24 -2.35 5.97
N LEU A 65 -17.93 -2.14 5.80
CA LEU A 65 -17.10 -2.89 4.84
C LEU A 65 -16.43 -4.13 5.47
N GLY A 66 -16.58 -4.32 6.77
CA GLY A 66 -15.98 -5.44 7.50
C GLY A 66 -14.48 -5.29 7.71
N LEU A 67 -13.77 -6.42 7.77
CA LEU A 67 -12.32 -6.44 7.92
C LEU A 67 -11.65 -6.01 6.62
N LEU A 68 -10.79 -5.01 6.72
CA LEU A 68 -9.99 -4.46 5.63
C LEU A 68 -8.50 -4.61 5.95
N MET A 69 -7.69 -4.78 4.90
CA MET A 69 -6.24 -4.70 4.99
C MET A 69 -5.79 -3.40 4.32
N GLY A 70 -4.98 -2.64 5.04
CA GLY A 70 -4.30 -1.46 4.49
C GLY A 70 -2.79 -1.58 4.67
N PHE A 71 -2.06 -0.63 4.10
CA PHE A 71 -0.64 -0.46 4.40
C PHE A 71 -0.24 1.00 4.46
N LYS A 72 0.86 1.23 5.17
CA LYS A 72 1.64 2.45 5.10
C LYS A 72 2.94 2.19 4.34
N LEU A 73 3.14 2.91 3.24
CA LEU A 73 4.43 2.98 2.56
C LEU A 73 5.10 4.27 3.00
N LYS A 74 6.28 4.17 3.61
CA LYS A 74 7.11 5.32 3.95
C LYS A 74 8.38 5.28 3.13
N ILE A 75 8.69 6.38 2.46
CA ILE A 75 9.93 6.57 1.69
C ILE A 75 10.66 7.73 2.35
N LYS A 76 11.88 7.47 2.82
CA LYS A 76 12.75 8.47 3.40
C LYS A 76 14.02 8.58 2.57
N THR A 77 14.41 9.81 2.29
CA THR A 77 15.67 10.19 1.67
C THR A 77 16.41 11.13 2.61
N ASP A 78 17.59 11.61 2.20
CA ASP A 78 18.35 12.57 3.00
C ASP A 78 17.61 13.91 3.16
N ASN A 79 16.86 14.32 2.13
CA ASN A 79 16.23 15.64 2.07
C ASN A 79 14.69 15.61 2.18
N ASP A 80 14.07 14.43 2.03
CA ASP A 80 12.63 14.34 1.90
C ASP A 80 12.01 13.07 2.50
N PHE A 81 10.73 13.15 2.81
CA PHE A 81 9.92 12.08 3.38
C PHE A 81 8.52 12.01 2.72
N PHE A 82 8.12 10.80 2.35
CA PHE A 82 6.82 10.51 1.76
C PHE A 82 6.13 9.43 2.59
N GLU A 83 4.83 9.62 2.89
CA GLU A 83 3.99 8.63 3.57
C GLU A 83 2.67 8.44 2.82
N TYR A 84 2.41 7.20 2.44
CA TYR A 84 1.22 6.77 1.73
C TYR A 84 0.43 5.80 2.60
N THR A 85 -0.84 6.12 2.88
CA THR A 85 -1.79 5.20 3.51
C THR A 85 -2.77 4.73 2.45
N VAL A 86 -2.81 3.43 2.20
CA VAL A 86 -3.55 2.83 1.08
C VAL A 86 -4.32 1.60 1.56
N TYR A 87 -5.55 1.43 1.06
CA TYR A 87 -6.32 0.20 1.17
C TYR A 87 -6.35 -0.50 -0.20
N PRO A 88 -5.42 -1.44 -0.45
CA PRO A 88 -5.29 -2.07 -1.75
C PRO A 88 -6.34 -3.15 -2.04
N THR A 89 -6.45 -3.53 -3.30
CA THR A 89 -7.14 -4.76 -3.71
C THR A 89 -6.30 -6.00 -3.39
N GLU A 90 -6.92 -7.18 -3.37
CA GLU A 90 -6.20 -8.45 -3.20
C GLU A 90 -5.15 -8.66 -4.30
N GLU A 91 -5.51 -8.38 -5.56
CA GLU A 91 -4.57 -8.44 -6.69
C GLU A 91 -3.34 -7.54 -6.48
N PHE A 92 -3.52 -6.35 -5.93
CA PHE A 92 -2.40 -5.46 -5.61
C PHE A 92 -1.51 -6.05 -4.52
N ILE A 93 -2.09 -6.60 -3.45
CA ILE A 93 -1.34 -7.24 -2.36
C ILE A 93 -0.46 -8.35 -2.92
N ASP A 94 -1.05 -9.25 -3.71
CA ASP A 94 -0.35 -10.40 -4.29
C ASP A 94 0.76 -9.95 -5.25
N THR A 95 0.49 -8.92 -6.06
CA THR A 95 1.48 -8.33 -6.98
C THR A 95 2.67 -7.75 -6.22
N VAL A 96 2.44 -7.00 -5.13
CA VAL A 96 3.53 -6.44 -4.31
C VAL A 96 4.35 -7.53 -3.63
N ILE A 97 3.70 -8.58 -3.11
CA ILE A 97 4.39 -9.71 -2.47
C ILE A 97 5.26 -10.45 -3.49
N PHE A 98 4.75 -10.65 -4.70
CA PHE A 98 5.45 -11.41 -5.74
C PHE A 98 6.59 -10.62 -6.40
N ASP A 99 6.33 -9.38 -6.80
CA ASP A 99 7.30 -8.56 -7.55
C ASP A 99 8.18 -7.68 -6.66
N GLU A 100 7.89 -7.61 -5.35
CA GLU A 100 8.62 -6.79 -4.37
C GLU A 100 8.83 -5.34 -4.84
N SER A 101 7.84 -4.80 -5.54
CA SER A 101 7.94 -3.48 -6.18
C SER A 101 6.62 -2.72 -6.14
N ILE A 102 6.73 -1.39 -6.05
CA ILE A 102 5.61 -0.45 -6.08
C ILE A 102 6.04 0.73 -6.95
N PHE A 103 5.16 1.14 -7.84
CA PHE A 103 5.35 2.30 -8.71
C PHE A 103 4.49 3.44 -8.22
N ILE A 104 5.05 4.64 -8.16
CA ILE A 104 4.30 5.86 -7.88
C ILE A 104 4.03 6.53 -9.22
N ILE A 105 2.76 6.71 -9.55
CA ILE A 105 2.30 7.27 -10.82
C ILE A 105 1.40 8.47 -10.57
N ASN A 106 1.23 9.35 -11.56
CA ASN A 106 0.15 10.35 -11.54
C ASN A 106 -1.13 9.83 -12.20
N ASP A 107 -2.18 10.64 -12.16
CA ASP A 107 -3.46 10.41 -12.85
C ASP A 107 -3.35 10.23 -14.37
N LYS A 108 -2.30 10.76 -14.99
CA LYS A 108 -1.97 10.56 -16.42
C LYS A 108 -1.19 9.28 -16.69
N LEU A 109 -1.01 8.42 -15.68
CA LEU A 109 -0.25 7.17 -15.74
C LEU A 109 1.24 7.37 -16.04
N GLU A 110 1.77 8.58 -15.84
CA GLU A 110 3.20 8.85 -15.91
C GLU A 110 3.86 8.30 -14.65
N ASN A 111 4.95 7.55 -14.82
CA ASN A 111 5.76 7.07 -13.71
C ASN A 111 6.53 8.23 -13.07
N LEU A 112 6.25 8.52 -11.80
CA LEU A 112 6.94 9.52 -10.99
C LEU A 112 8.13 8.89 -10.28
N PHE A 113 7.94 7.69 -9.72
CA PHE A 113 8.97 7.00 -8.95
C PHE A 113 8.76 5.49 -8.95
N SER A 114 9.81 4.72 -8.73
CA SER A 114 9.71 3.25 -8.70
C SER A 114 10.55 2.68 -7.57
N LEU A 115 9.89 2.01 -6.63
CA LEU A 115 10.53 1.22 -5.59
C LEU A 115 10.65 -0.22 -6.06
N ARG A 116 11.83 -0.80 -5.89
CA ARG A 116 12.12 -2.20 -6.23
C ARG A 116 12.86 -2.85 -5.08
N LYS A 117 12.74 -4.18 -4.94
CA LYS A 117 13.34 -4.96 -3.86
C LYS A 117 12.89 -4.47 -2.48
N ILE A 118 11.60 -4.19 -2.37
CA ILE A 118 10.97 -3.78 -1.11
C ILE A 118 10.95 -5.00 -0.19
N ILE A 119 11.34 -4.84 1.07
CA ILE A 119 11.22 -5.90 2.07
C ILE A 119 9.74 -6.09 2.41
N THR A 120 9.18 -7.25 2.07
CA THR A 120 7.74 -7.54 2.21
C THR A 120 7.39 -8.46 3.39
N ASP A 121 8.37 -8.94 4.18
CA ASP A 121 8.16 -9.90 5.27
C ASP A 121 7.01 -9.53 6.23
N GLN A 122 6.97 -8.27 6.67
CA GLN A 122 5.92 -7.79 7.56
C GLN A 122 4.57 -7.70 6.84
N PHE A 123 4.58 -7.30 5.57
CA PHE A 123 3.38 -7.21 4.74
C PHE A 123 2.76 -8.60 4.49
N ILE A 124 3.59 -9.62 4.25
CA ILE A 124 3.17 -11.02 4.12
C ILE A 124 2.54 -11.53 5.43
N LYS A 125 3.13 -11.18 6.59
CA LYS A 125 2.54 -11.52 7.90
C LYS A 125 1.17 -10.89 8.06
N THR A 126 1.01 -9.61 7.72
CA THR A 126 -0.29 -8.94 7.74
C THR A 126 -1.31 -9.62 6.82
N LYS A 127 -0.95 -9.97 5.57
CA LYS A 127 -1.85 -10.72 4.67
C LYS A 127 -2.26 -12.06 5.26
N THR A 128 -1.31 -12.78 5.86
CA THR A 128 -1.59 -14.06 6.52
C THR A 128 -2.57 -13.91 7.69
N GLU A 129 -2.43 -12.86 8.49
CA GLU A 129 -3.37 -12.56 9.58
C GLU A 129 -4.75 -12.15 9.04
N PHE A 130 -4.78 -11.31 8.00
CA PHE A 130 -6.00 -10.91 7.32
C PHE A 130 -6.79 -12.13 6.84
N ASP A 131 -6.13 -13.05 6.14
CA ASP A 131 -6.76 -14.26 5.59
C ASP A 131 -7.29 -15.19 6.68
N LYS A 132 -6.59 -15.25 7.83
CA LYS A 132 -7.07 -16.00 9.00
C LYS A 132 -8.33 -15.36 9.57
N PHE A 133 -8.32 -14.04 9.78
CA PHE A 133 -9.47 -13.34 10.35
C PHE A 133 -10.68 -13.34 9.41
N GLN A 134 -10.48 -13.19 8.09
CA GLN A 134 -11.55 -13.29 7.11
C GLN A 134 -12.27 -14.64 7.18
N LYS A 135 -11.55 -15.74 7.41
CA LYS A 135 -12.14 -17.09 7.55
C LYS A 135 -12.94 -17.27 8.84
N LEU A 136 -12.64 -16.48 9.87
CA LEU A 136 -13.32 -16.53 11.17
C LEU A 136 -14.59 -15.66 11.21
N ILE A 137 -14.74 -14.72 10.28
CA ILE A 137 -15.97 -13.94 10.14
C ILE A 137 -17.02 -14.84 9.49
N PRO A 138 -18.14 -15.14 10.16
CA PRO A 138 -19.19 -15.96 9.57
C PRO A 138 -19.70 -15.30 8.29
N LYS A 139 -19.63 -16.02 7.17
CA LYS A 139 -20.32 -15.62 5.94
C LYS A 139 -21.81 -15.71 6.22
N ASN A 140 -22.49 -14.59 6.43
CA ASN A 140 -23.94 -14.60 6.49
C ASN A 140 -24.46 -15.17 5.15
N PRO A 141 -25.30 -16.23 5.15
CA PRO A 141 -25.79 -16.88 3.94
C PRO A 141 -26.89 -16.08 3.21
N GLU A 142 -27.09 -14.81 3.52
CA GLU A 142 -28.11 -13.98 2.88
C GLU A 142 -27.48 -13.20 1.72
N ASN A 143 -27.31 -13.90 0.59
CA ASN A 143 -27.36 -13.41 -0.80
C ASN A 143 -26.79 -14.52 -1.69
N SER A 144 -27.53 -15.63 -1.81
CA SER A 144 -27.40 -16.61 -2.90
C SER A 144 -28.62 -16.49 -3.81
#